data_AF-A0A535EUP4-F1
#
_entry.id   AF-A0A535EUP4-F1
#
_cell.length_a   1.000
_cell.length_b   1.000
_cell.length_c   1.000
_cell.angle_alpha   90.00
_cell.angle_beta   90.00
_cell.angle_gamma   90.00
#
_symmetry.space_group_name_H-M   'P 1'
#
loop_
_entity.id
_entity.type
_entity.pdbx_description
1 polymer ?
#
loop_
_entity_poly.entity_id
_entity_poly.type
_entity_poly.pdbx_seq_one_letter_code
_entity_poly.pdbx_strand_id
1 'polypeptide(L)'
;IKAAAQSRGISVRPEPEIPMPGIRTKGKATLSKQPTKIVAIGISTGGPQSLHYMLAQLPADFPGSIVVVQHMPEGFTEMFAKRLDECCALQVKEAQSGDLLLAGRVLICPGNRHLKVKRLPLGDVAV
;
A
#
# COMPACT_ATOMS: atom_id res chain seq x y z
N ILE A 1 -41.41 2.09 32.42
CA ILE A 1 -40.81 0.84 31.92
C ILE A 1 -39.29 1.00 32.05
N LYS A 2 -38.67 0.15 32.86
CA LYS A 2 -37.31 0.26 33.40
C LYS A 2 -36.48 -0.80 32.69
N ALA A 3 -35.38 -0.43 32.03
CA ALA A 3 -34.37 -1.40 31.58
C ALA A 3 -33.04 -0.68 31.27
N ALA A 4 -32.20 -0.53 32.30
CA ALA A 4 -30.78 -0.30 32.12
C ALA A 4 -30.12 -1.67 31.97
N ALA A 5 -29.54 -1.95 30.81
CA ALA A 5 -28.73 -3.14 30.59
C ALA A 5 -27.33 -2.90 31.17
N GLN A 6 -27.04 -3.52 32.31
CA GLN A 6 -25.70 -3.65 32.85
C GLN A 6 -24.90 -4.59 31.92
N SER A 7 -24.05 -4.05 31.05
CA SER A 7 -22.98 -4.86 30.46
C SER A 7 -21.81 -4.89 31.44
N ARG A 8 -21.54 -6.09 31.99
CA ARG A 8 -20.28 -6.37 32.67
C ARG A 8 -19.14 -6.08 31.70
N GLY A 9 -18.15 -5.32 32.16
CA GLY A 9 -17.01 -4.86 31.35
C GLY A 9 -16.39 -6.00 30.55
N ILE A 10 -16.45 -5.88 29.24
CA ILE A 10 -15.68 -6.71 28.32
C ILE A 10 -14.22 -6.31 28.57
N SER A 11 -13.44 -7.23 29.16
CA SER A 11 -11.99 -7.10 29.20
C SER A 11 -11.49 -7.14 27.76
N VAL A 12 -11.25 -5.97 27.19
CA VAL A 12 -10.55 -5.83 25.91
C VAL A 12 -9.16 -6.42 26.15
N ARG A 13 -8.90 -7.61 25.58
CA ARG A 13 -7.52 -8.10 25.51
C ARG A 13 -6.73 -7.03 24.75
N PRO A 14 -5.53 -6.63 25.21
CA PRO A 14 -4.70 -5.76 24.38
C PRO A 14 -4.58 -6.43 23.02
N GLU A 15 -4.92 -5.69 21.95
CA GLU A 15 -4.56 -6.13 20.60
C GLU A 15 -3.08 -6.50 20.63
N PRO A 16 -2.66 -7.59 19.97
CA PRO A 16 -1.25 -7.91 19.88
C PRO A 16 -0.54 -6.68 19.33
N GLU A 17 0.34 -6.06 20.13
CA GLU A 17 1.19 -4.98 19.68
C GLU A 17 2.00 -5.53 18.51
N ILE A 18 1.62 -5.15 17.30
CA ILE A 18 2.35 -5.51 16.11
C ILE A 18 3.68 -4.77 16.21
N PRO A 19 4.83 -5.46 16.35
CA PRO A 19 6.11 -4.79 16.41
C PRO A 19 6.29 -4.01 15.11
N MET A 20 6.41 -2.68 15.21
CA MET A 20 6.64 -1.86 14.02
C MET A 20 8.01 -2.28 13.44
N PRO A 21 8.08 -2.72 12.17
CA PRO A 21 9.37 -2.99 11.55
C PRO A 21 10.22 -1.73 11.59
N GLY A 22 11.47 -1.85 12.05
CA GLY A 22 12.41 -0.74 12.06
C GLY A 22 12.59 -0.14 10.66
N ILE A 23 12.86 1.17 10.60
CA ILE A 23 13.05 1.92 9.35
C ILE A 23 14.12 1.21 8.49
N ARG A 24 13.71 0.64 7.36
CA ARG A 24 14.62 0.00 6.40
C ARG A 24 15.12 1.04 5.41
N THR A 25 16.42 1.27 5.37
CA THR A 25 17.04 2.15 4.37
C THR A 25 16.83 1.59 2.97
N LYS A 26 16.35 2.43 2.03
CA LYS A 26 16.20 2.07 0.63
C LYS A 26 17.53 1.58 0.05
N GLY A 27 17.62 0.30 -0.30
CA GLY A 27 18.73 -0.22 -1.10
C GLY A 27 18.76 0.46 -2.47
N LYS A 28 19.92 0.47 -3.15
CA LYS A 28 20.03 0.96 -4.53
C LYS A 28 19.08 0.15 -5.42
N ALA A 29 17.92 0.72 -5.69
CA ALA A 29 16.87 0.05 -6.45
C ALA A 29 17.29 -0.01 -7.93
N THR A 30 17.50 -1.21 -8.46
CA THR A 30 17.71 -1.43 -9.89
C THR A 30 16.36 -1.30 -10.61
N LEU A 31 15.93 -0.05 -10.86
CA LEU A 31 14.57 0.25 -11.33
C LEU A 31 14.25 -0.10 -12.78
N SER A 32 15.04 -0.95 -13.42
CA SER A 32 14.89 -1.27 -14.84
C SER A 32 14.28 -2.65 -15.09
N LYS A 33 13.91 -3.40 -14.05
CA LYS A 33 13.47 -4.79 -14.22
C LYS A 33 11.95 -4.90 -14.33
N GLN A 34 11.49 -5.59 -15.37
CA GLN A 34 10.09 -5.97 -15.48
C GLN A 34 9.68 -6.89 -14.32
N PRO A 35 8.49 -6.68 -13.73
CA PRO A 35 8.03 -7.47 -12.60
C PRO A 35 7.68 -8.89 -13.05
N THR A 36 7.99 -9.87 -12.20
CA THR A 36 7.62 -11.28 -12.42
C THR A 36 6.11 -11.50 -12.28
N LYS A 37 5.46 -10.71 -11.40
CA LYS A 37 4.04 -10.74 -11.08
C LYS A 37 3.55 -9.34 -10.72
N ILE A 38 2.25 -9.13 -10.91
CA ILE A 38 1.54 -7.92 -10.48
C ILE A 38 0.59 -8.33 -9.35
N VAL A 39 0.64 -7.60 -8.24
CA VAL A 39 -0.24 -7.78 -7.09
C VAL A 39 -1.19 -6.57 -7.04
N ALA A 40 -2.49 -6.82 -7.08
CA ALA A 40 -3.51 -5.79 -6.91
C ALA A 40 -4.12 -5.87 -5.52
N ILE A 41 -4.19 -4.75 -4.81
CA ILE A 41 -4.67 -4.66 -3.43
C ILE A 41 -5.80 -3.62 -3.35
N GLY A 42 -6.93 -4.01 -2.76
CA GLY A 42 -8.05 -3.11 -2.46
C GLY A 42 -8.24 -2.98 -0.95
N ILE A 43 -8.28 -1.75 -0.44
CA ILE A 43 -8.36 -1.45 1.00
C ILE A 43 -9.30 -0.26 1.31
N SER A 44 -9.82 -0.21 2.53
CA SER A 44 -10.78 0.80 3.01
C SER A 44 -10.51 1.14 4.48
N THR A 45 -11.49 1.02 5.39
CA THR A 45 -11.31 1.23 6.85
C THR A 45 -10.23 0.30 7.42
N GLY A 46 -9.29 0.85 8.20
CA GLY A 46 -8.12 0.10 8.73
C GLY A 46 -7.06 -0.26 7.69
N GLY A 47 -7.33 -0.04 6.40
CA GLY A 47 -6.47 -0.33 5.27
C GLY A 47 -5.08 0.31 5.32
N PRO A 48 -4.95 1.63 5.63
CA PRO A 48 -3.66 2.31 5.63
C PRO A 48 -2.63 1.68 6.57
N GLN A 49 -3.05 1.29 7.77
CA GLN A 49 -2.17 0.67 8.77
C GLN A 49 -1.74 -0.74 8.35
N SER A 50 -2.69 -1.53 7.85
CA SER A 50 -2.43 -2.89 7.35
C SER A 50 -1.48 -2.88 6.15
N LEU A 51 -1.67 -1.94 5.23
CA LEU A 51 -0.79 -1.79 4.06
C LEU A 51 0.62 -1.40 4.48
N HIS A 52 0.75 -0.43 5.39
CA HIS A 52 2.04 -0.03 5.93
C HIS A 52 2.78 -1.23 6.57
N TYR A 53 2.10 -1.98 7.45
CA TYR A 53 2.68 -3.15 8.10
C TYR A 53 3.17 -4.21 7.10
N MET A 54 2.38 -4.49 6.06
CA MET A 54 2.75 -5.45 5.02
C MET A 54 3.93 -4.94 4.17
N LEU A 55 3.86 -3.71 3.67
CA LEU A 55 4.90 -3.14 2.79
C LEU A 55 6.24 -2.95 3.52
N ALA A 56 6.23 -2.62 4.82
CA ALA A 56 7.44 -2.45 5.63
C ALA A 56 8.24 -3.76 5.81
N GLN A 57 7.60 -4.92 5.63
CA GLN A 57 8.27 -6.22 5.71
C GLN A 57 8.91 -6.64 4.37
N LEU A 58 8.46 -6.07 3.25
CA LEU A 58 8.97 -6.41 1.93
C LEU A 58 10.38 -5.84 1.72
N PRO A 59 11.27 -6.59 1.05
CA PRO A 59 12.63 -6.12 0.77
C PRO A 59 12.65 -5.19 -0.45
N ALA A 60 13.70 -4.37 -0.58
CA ALA A 60 13.85 -3.41 -1.68
C ALA A 60 13.93 -4.08 -3.08
N ASP A 61 14.35 -5.34 -3.13
CA ASP A 61 14.51 -6.15 -4.35
C ASP A 61 13.29 -7.05 -4.64
N PHE A 62 12.13 -6.76 -4.03
CA PHE A 62 10.89 -7.49 -4.27
C PHE A 62 10.61 -7.65 -5.78
N PRO A 63 10.46 -8.88 -6.30
CA PRO A 63 10.48 -9.14 -7.74
C PRO A 63 9.16 -8.80 -8.46
N GLY A 64 8.14 -8.34 -7.74
CA GLY A 64 6.83 -7.98 -8.28
C GLY A 64 6.57 -6.47 -8.27
N SER A 65 5.50 -6.06 -8.94
CA SER A 65 4.93 -4.72 -8.84
C SER A 65 3.60 -4.77 -8.09
N ILE A 66 3.31 -3.76 -7.27
CA ILE A 66 2.09 -3.69 -6.47
C ILE A 66 1.26 -2.49 -6.93
N VAL A 67 -0.03 -2.69 -7.19
CA VAL A 67 -0.98 -1.61 -7.41
C VAL A 67 -2.03 -1.63 -6.30
N VAL A 68 -2.33 -0.46 -5.74
CA VAL A 68 -3.19 -0.35 -4.56
C VAL A 68 -4.31 0.64 -4.82
N VAL A 69 -5.54 0.24 -4.52
CA VAL A 69 -6.70 1.13 -4.47
C VAL A 69 -7.13 1.25 -3.01
N GLN A 70 -7.03 2.45 -2.46
CA GLN A 70 -7.52 2.78 -1.13
C GLN A 70 -8.70 3.73 -1.27
N HIS A 71 -9.83 3.42 -0.64
CA HIS A 71 -10.95 4.34 -0.59
C HIS A 71 -10.58 5.53 0.31
N MET A 72 -10.15 6.62 -0.32
CA MET A 72 -9.62 7.81 0.33
C MET A 72 -9.94 9.04 -0.53
N PRO A 73 -10.22 10.21 0.09
CA PRO A 73 -10.51 11.43 -0.66
C PRO A 73 -9.31 11.90 -1.49
N GLU A 74 -9.60 12.69 -2.51
CA GLU A 74 -8.59 13.38 -3.32
C GLU A 74 -7.67 14.27 -2.45
N GLY A 75 -6.39 14.31 -2.79
CA GLY A 75 -5.35 15.05 -2.04
C GLY A 75 -4.74 14.28 -0.86
N PHE A 76 -5.39 13.23 -0.35
CA PHE A 76 -4.82 12.41 0.73
C PHE A 76 -3.96 11.25 0.20
N THR A 77 -4.25 10.76 -1.01
CA THR A 77 -3.54 9.64 -1.63
C THR A 77 -2.07 9.95 -1.95
N GLU A 78 -1.76 11.18 -2.35
CA GLU A 78 -0.37 11.62 -2.55
C GLU A 78 0.42 11.62 -1.22
N MET A 79 -0.15 12.19 -0.16
CA MET A 79 0.47 12.21 1.18
C MET A 79 0.64 10.79 1.72
N PHE A 80 -0.35 9.92 1.51
CA PHE A 80 -0.28 8.53 1.90
C PHE A 80 0.84 7.78 1.15
N ALA A 81 0.95 7.99 -0.16
CA ALA A 81 2.02 7.40 -0.96
C ALA A 81 3.41 7.88 -0.49
N LYS A 82 3.58 9.19 -0.26
CA LYS A 82 4.83 9.76 0.28
C LYS A 82 5.20 9.14 1.63
N ARG A 83 4.23 9.00 2.53
CA ARG A 83 4.46 8.40 3.85
C ARG A 83 4.91 6.94 3.75
N LEU A 84 4.29 6.15 2.88
CA LEU A 84 4.71 4.77 2.64
C LEU A 84 6.11 4.72 2.02
N ASP A 85 6.43 5.63 1.10
CA ASP A 85 7.74 5.73 0.45
C ASP A 85 8.86 6.08 1.43
N GLU A 86 8.57 6.82 2.50
CA GLU A 86 9.52 7.11 3.58
C GLU A 86 9.74 5.91 4.51
N CYS A 87 8.70 5.12 4.77
CA CYS A 87 8.73 4.06 5.78
C CYS A 87 9.02 2.65 5.21
N CYS A 88 8.95 2.47 3.89
CA CYS A 88 9.15 1.17 3.24
C CYS A 88 10.44 1.15 2.40
N ALA A 89 10.99 -0.06 2.23
CA ALA A 89 12.15 -0.27 1.36
C ALA A 89 11.81 -0.19 -0.15
N LEU A 90 10.54 -0.41 -0.49
CA LEU A 90 10.00 -0.32 -1.84
C LEU A 90 9.85 1.13 -2.28
N GLN A 91 9.82 1.36 -3.60
CA GLN A 91 9.46 2.69 -4.12
C GLN A 91 7.95 2.82 -4.22
N VAL A 92 7.40 3.79 -3.49
CA VAL A 92 5.96 4.05 -3.45
C VAL A 92 5.70 5.43 -4.06
N LYS A 93 4.74 5.50 -4.98
CA LYS A 93 4.24 6.79 -5.49
C LYS A 93 2.74 6.71 -5.76
N GLU A 94 2.10 7.86 -5.81
CA GLU A 94 0.76 7.96 -6.40
C GLU A 94 0.86 7.71 -7.90
N ALA A 95 -0.07 6.91 -8.44
CA ALA A 95 -0.07 6.48 -9.82
C ALA A 95 -0.43 7.63 -10.76
N GLN A 96 0.32 7.72 -11.86
CA GLN A 96 0.03 8.59 -12.98
C GLN A 96 -0.22 7.73 -14.22
N SER A 97 -1.15 8.15 -15.09
CA SER A 97 -1.40 7.41 -16.34
C SER A 97 -0.11 7.34 -17.16
N GLY A 98 0.24 6.13 -17.60
CA GLY A 98 1.49 5.82 -18.28
C GLY A 98 2.63 5.36 -17.37
N ASP A 99 2.43 5.34 -16.05
CA ASP A 99 3.43 4.78 -15.14
C ASP A 99 3.71 3.30 -15.45
N LEU A 100 4.98 2.97 -15.67
CA LEU A 100 5.42 1.59 -15.81
C LEU A 100 5.28 0.84 -14.49
N LEU A 101 4.76 -0.39 -14.57
CA LEU A 101 4.82 -1.34 -13.48
C LEU A 101 6.22 -1.96 -13.46
N LEU A 102 6.98 -1.66 -12.41
CA LEU A 102 8.37 -2.08 -12.23
C LEU A 102 8.49 -2.98 -11.00
N ALA A 103 9.45 -3.91 -11.02
CA ALA A 103 9.78 -4.68 -9.82
C ALA A 103 10.19 -3.74 -8.67
N GLY A 104 9.72 -4.03 -7.46
CA GLY A 104 10.03 -3.23 -6.27
C GLY A 104 9.26 -1.90 -6.18
N ARG A 105 8.26 -1.69 -7.05
CA ARG A 105 7.42 -0.48 -7.08
C ARG A 105 6.00 -0.75 -6.60
N VAL A 106 5.46 0.22 -5.87
CA VAL A 106 4.07 0.29 -5.42
C VAL A 106 3.42 1.55 -6.01
N LEU A 107 2.29 1.39 -6.68
CA LEU A 107 1.50 2.48 -7.23
C LEU A 107 0.18 2.61 -6.47
N ILE A 108 -0.05 3.76 -5.85
CA ILE A 108 -1.30 4.08 -5.13
C ILE A 108 -2.25 4.79 -6.09
N CYS A 109 -3.45 4.25 -6.28
CA CYS A 109 -4.48 4.89 -7.09
C CYS A 109 -4.82 6.28 -6.53
N PRO A 110 -4.81 7.33 -7.35
CA PRO A 110 -5.28 8.65 -6.93
C PRO A 110 -6.75 8.60 -6.52
N GLY A 111 -7.12 9.39 -5.52
CA GLY A 111 -8.51 9.56 -5.08
C GLY A 111 -9.40 10.04 -6.24
N ASN A 112 -10.70 9.74 -6.17
CA ASN A 112 -11.70 10.08 -7.19
C ASN A 112 -11.41 9.54 -8.61
N ARG A 113 -10.49 8.59 -8.76
CA ARG A 113 -10.12 7.97 -10.04
C ARG A 113 -10.13 6.45 -9.96
N HIS A 114 -10.07 5.82 -11.12
CA HIS A 114 -9.86 4.39 -11.25
C HIS A 114 -8.45 4.11 -11.74
N LEU A 115 -7.83 3.05 -11.24
CA LEU A 115 -6.57 2.52 -11.74
C LEU A 115 -6.84 1.26 -12.53
N LYS A 116 -6.39 1.23 -13.79
CA LYS A 116 -6.37 0.03 -14.62
C LYS A 116 -4.93 -0.34 -14.92
N VAL A 117 -4.71 -1.62 -15.19
CA VAL A 117 -3.43 -2.11 -15.70
C VAL A 117 -3.62 -2.51 -17.15
N LYS A 118 -2.78 -1.98 -18.03
CA LYS A 118 -2.77 -2.31 -19.45
C LYS A 118 -1.46 -2.99 -19.81
N ARG A 119 -1.57 -4.16 -20.44
CA ARG A 119 -0.43 -4.89 -20.99
C ARG A 119 -0.02 -4.29 -22.33
N LEU A 120 1.25 -3.91 -22.45
CA LEU A 120 1.84 -3.43 -23.70
C LEU A 120 3.07 -4.27 -24.07
N PRO A 121 3.49 -4.28 -25.35
CA PRO A 121 4.62 -5.09 -25.81
C PRO A 121 5.95 -4.81 -25.07
N LEU A 122 6.14 -3.59 -24.56
CA LEU A 122 7.39 -3.16 -23.91
C LEU A 122 7.31 -3.11 -22.38
N GLY A 123 6.15 -3.44 -21.80
CA GLY A 123 5.92 -3.43 -20.35
C GLY A 123 4.48 -3.08 -19.97
N ASP A 124 4.04 -3.57 -18.81
CA ASP A 124 2.70 -3.27 -18.29
C ASP A 124 2.68 -1.85 -17.71
N VAL A 125 1.60 -1.11 -17.94
CA VAL A 125 1.43 0.29 -17.48
C VAL A 125 0.15 0.48 -16.67
N ALA A 126 0.18 1.42 -15.73
CA ALA A 126 -1.01 1.93 -15.05
C ALA A 126 -1.69 2.97 -15.95
N VAL A 127 -3.00 2.87 -16.11
CA VAL A 127 -3.82 3.82 -16.90
C VAL A 127 -5.05 4.28 -16.14
#